data_AF-A0A8T3XB70-F1
#
_entry.id   AF-A0A8T3XB70-F1
#
_cell.length_a   1.000
_cell.length_b   1.000
_cell.length_c   1.000
_cell.angle_alpha   90.00
_cell.angle_beta   90.00
_cell.angle_gamma   90.00
#
_symmetry.space_group_name_H-M   'P 1'
#
loop_
_entity.id
_entity.type
_entity.pdbx_description
1 polymer ?
#
loop_
_entity_poly.entity_id
_entity_poly.type
_entity_poly.pdbx_seq_one_letter_code
_entity_poly.pdbx_strand_id
1 'polypeptide(L)'
;MGVQKTRVVSIIISVGIVLFLIMLGPVQAFLLNISAINPIAFIGDKIFFNVTASTGSDETQNINFLMLNITGPKNLSCSFLPNGTLVTACPLLDIELLENLSINFGYGYGYAGPNSLLKFKIKLTTNLFSEGNYTSKLFAKTDTNFFESTHTSFKLLRRSSGNEISKIGGCSIRAKEGSSIFNNSNLDSNNRLNVFIPSKGAKNGKGFFTSQEGRNRISYSFDVLNATRVGNTLISLETSGTLRFSQRGIIAENATIKYFTQKELVEIKGKTFSAKNLVVSFAICN
;
A
#
# COMPACT_ATOMS: atom_id res chain seq x y z
N MET A 1 -41.47 -31.56 36.55
CA MET A 1 -40.09 -32.07 36.34
C MET A 1 -39.31 -31.44 35.18
N GLY A 2 -39.93 -30.71 34.23
CA GLY A 2 -39.20 -30.07 33.12
C GLY A 2 -38.36 -28.84 33.50
N VAL A 3 -38.78 -28.07 34.51
CA VAL A 3 -38.14 -26.79 34.89
C VAL A 3 -36.79 -26.98 35.61
N GLN A 4 -36.55 -28.13 36.26
CA GLN A 4 -35.25 -28.38 36.90
C GLN A 4 -34.17 -28.79 35.89
N LYS A 5 -34.52 -29.51 34.82
CA LYS A 5 -33.55 -29.93 33.79
C LYS A 5 -32.97 -28.75 33.01
N THR A 6 -33.78 -27.73 32.73
CA THR A 6 -33.32 -26.53 31.99
C THR A 6 -32.36 -25.67 32.81
N ARG A 7 -32.50 -25.63 34.15
CA ARG A 7 -31.58 -24.88 35.03
C ARG A 7 -30.18 -25.49 35.06
N VAL A 8 -30.07 -26.82 35.11
CA VAL A 8 -28.78 -27.52 35.14
C VAL A 8 -27.99 -27.32 33.85
N VAL A 9 -28.66 -27.39 32.69
CA VAL A 9 -28.00 -27.17 31.39
C VAL A 9 -27.44 -25.75 31.26
N SER A 10 -28.20 -24.74 31.72
CA SER A 10 -27.74 -23.34 31.70
C SER A 10 -26.48 -23.10 32.54
N ILE A 11 -26.41 -23.74 33.72
CA ILE A 11 -25.23 -23.65 34.60
C ILE A 11 -24.01 -24.27 33.92
N ILE A 12 -24.16 -25.45 33.31
CA ILE A 12 -23.06 -26.15 32.62
C ILE A 12 -22.52 -25.29 31.46
N ILE A 13 -23.41 -24.71 30.64
CA ILE A 13 -23.00 -23.83 29.53
C ILE A 13 -22.28 -22.59 30.06
N SER A 14 -22.81 -21.96 31.11
CA SER A 14 -22.20 -20.76 31.70
C SER A 14 -20.79 -21.03 32.25
N VAL A 15 -20.64 -22.13 33.00
CA VAL A 15 -19.33 -22.57 33.51
C VAL A 15 -18.38 -22.91 32.37
N GLY A 16 -18.87 -23.57 31.32
CA GLY A 16 -18.09 -23.86 30.11
C GLY A 16 -17.59 -22.60 29.40
N ILE A 17 -18.42 -21.58 29.26
CA ILE A 17 -18.03 -20.29 28.67
C ILE A 17 -16.98 -19.59 29.54
N VAL A 18 -17.15 -19.57 30.87
CA VAL A 18 -16.17 -18.93 31.77
C VAL A 18 -14.82 -19.67 31.75
N LEU A 19 -14.82 -21.00 31.78
CA LEU A 19 -13.60 -21.81 31.62
C LEU A 19 -12.93 -21.55 30.28
N PHE A 20 -13.72 -21.46 29.20
CA PHE A 20 -13.19 -21.13 27.88
C PHE A 20 -12.58 -19.73 27.85
N LEU A 21 -13.22 -18.71 28.44
CA LEU A 21 -12.68 -17.36 28.54
C LEU A 21 -11.38 -17.28 29.37
N ILE A 22 -11.27 -18.08 30.44
CA ILE A 22 -10.03 -18.18 31.23
C ILE A 22 -8.93 -18.86 30.42
N MET A 23 -9.25 -19.92 29.67
CA MET A 23 -8.30 -20.61 28.80
C MET A 23 -7.85 -19.78 27.60
N LEU A 24 -8.66 -18.82 27.14
CA LEU A 24 -8.25 -17.85 26.12
C LEU A 24 -7.18 -16.88 26.63
N GLY A 25 -6.97 -16.81 27.95
CA GLY A 25 -6.04 -15.89 28.58
C GLY A 25 -6.41 -14.42 28.37
N PRO A 26 -5.76 -13.49 29.09
CA PRO A 26 -5.82 -12.09 28.70
C PRO A 26 -5.25 -11.96 27.29
N VAL A 27 -6.06 -11.45 26.34
CA VAL A 27 -5.60 -11.07 25.01
C VAL A 27 -4.69 -9.87 25.20
N GLN A 28 -3.39 -10.12 25.45
CA GLN A 28 -2.37 -9.09 25.52
C GLN A 28 -2.32 -8.41 24.14
N ALA A 29 -2.89 -7.21 24.05
CA ALA A 29 -3.03 -6.47 22.80
C ALA A 29 -1.71 -5.79 22.43
N PHE A 30 -0.71 -6.59 22.05
CA PHE A 30 0.42 -6.10 21.28
C PHE A 30 -0.02 -5.95 19.83
N LEU A 31 -0.18 -4.71 19.36
CA LEU A 31 -0.61 -4.44 17.99
C LEU A 31 0.61 -4.12 17.13
N LEU A 32 0.88 -5.02 16.17
CA LEU A 32 1.97 -4.88 15.21
C LEU A 32 1.39 -4.77 13.80
N ASN A 33 1.61 -3.64 13.14
CA ASN A 33 1.15 -3.41 11.77
C ASN A 33 2.33 -3.06 10.86
N ILE A 34 2.24 -3.53 9.62
CA ILE A 34 3.14 -3.20 8.52
C ILE A 34 2.32 -2.91 7.26
N SER A 35 2.70 -1.87 6.53
CA SER A 35 2.06 -1.53 5.26
C SER A 35 3.09 -1.05 4.25
N ALA A 36 3.05 -1.58 3.02
CA ALA A 36 3.87 -1.10 1.92
C ALA A 36 3.24 0.16 1.29
N ILE A 37 4.01 1.26 1.19
CA ILE A 37 3.54 2.53 0.60
C ILE A 37 3.45 2.41 -0.92
N ASN A 38 4.40 1.70 -1.53
CA ASN A 38 4.51 1.46 -2.96
C ASN A 38 4.54 -0.05 -3.26
N PRO A 39 3.38 -0.71 -3.35
CA PRO A 39 3.29 -2.17 -3.50
C PRO A 39 3.73 -2.68 -4.88
N ILE A 40 4.06 -1.81 -5.83
CA ILE A 40 4.64 -2.18 -7.13
C ILE A 40 5.86 -1.29 -7.35
N ALA A 41 7.01 -1.90 -7.58
CA ALA A 41 8.28 -1.21 -7.81
C ALA A 41 9.12 -1.97 -8.83
N PHE A 42 10.10 -1.30 -9.44
CA PHE A 42 11.08 -1.96 -10.29
C PHE A 42 12.29 -2.41 -9.47
N ILE A 43 12.96 -3.47 -9.91
CA ILE A 43 14.26 -3.86 -9.35
C ILE A 43 15.21 -2.65 -9.45
N GLY A 44 15.83 -2.30 -8.33
CA GLY A 44 16.66 -1.11 -8.18
C GLY A 44 15.95 0.08 -7.53
N ASP A 45 14.61 0.09 -7.51
CA ASP A 45 13.84 1.09 -6.78
C ASP A 45 13.86 0.81 -5.27
N LYS A 46 13.38 1.78 -4.50
CA LYS A 46 13.21 1.65 -3.04
C LYS A 46 11.76 1.33 -2.72
N ILE A 47 11.52 0.37 -1.85
CA ILE A 47 10.21 0.11 -1.24
C ILE A 47 10.20 0.69 0.16
N PHE A 48 9.12 1.38 0.50
CA PHE A 48 8.92 1.95 1.82
C PHE A 48 7.83 1.20 2.56
N PHE A 49 8.11 0.83 3.81
CA PHE A 49 7.15 0.27 4.74
C PHE A 49 6.90 1.25 5.87
N ASN A 50 5.62 1.47 6.19
CA ASN A 50 5.24 2.07 7.46
C ASN A 50 4.97 0.95 8.45
N VAL A 51 5.68 1.00 9.57
CA VAL A 51 5.58 0.04 10.65
C VAL A 51 5.10 0.75 11.91
N THR A 52 4.15 0.15 12.61
CA THR A 52 3.71 0.59 13.92
C THR A 52 3.70 -0.58 14.88
N ALA A 53 4.34 -0.41 16.04
CA ALA A 53 4.22 -1.33 17.17
C ALA A 53 3.66 -0.54 18.35
N SER A 54 2.56 -1.02 18.93
CA SER A 54 1.98 -0.40 20.13
C SER A 54 1.63 -1.44 21.18
N THR A 55 1.94 -1.13 22.43
CA THR A 55 1.53 -1.91 23.61
C THR A 55 0.22 -1.35 24.18
N GLY A 56 -0.65 -2.24 24.69
CA GLY A 56 -1.83 -1.85 25.45
C GLY A 56 -1.49 -1.15 26.78
N SER A 57 -2.50 -0.63 27.47
CA SER A 57 -2.36 0.18 28.68
C SER A 57 -1.94 -0.61 29.92
N ASP A 58 -2.12 -1.92 29.94
CA ASP A 58 -2.20 -2.66 31.20
C ASP A 58 -0.92 -3.47 31.52
N GLU A 59 0.03 -3.57 30.58
CA GLU A 59 1.29 -4.29 30.78
C GLU A 59 2.48 -3.62 30.10
N THR A 60 3.60 -3.54 30.81
CA THR A 60 4.90 -3.20 30.23
C THR A 60 5.49 -4.42 29.54
N GLN A 61 5.63 -4.37 28.22
CA GLN A 61 6.27 -5.44 27.46
C GLN A 61 7.51 -4.89 26.77
N ASN A 62 8.69 -5.18 27.33
CA ASN A 62 9.95 -4.78 26.72
C ASN A 62 10.13 -5.50 25.39
N ILE A 63 10.24 -4.73 24.30
CA ILE A 63 10.54 -5.27 22.98
C ILE A 63 12.06 -5.45 22.90
N ASN A 64 12.51 -6.70 22.79
CA ASN A 64 13.94 -7.00 22.71
C ASN A 64 14.46 -6.69 21.31
N PHE A 65 13.76 -7.17 20.28
CA PHE A 65 14.04 -6.83 18.89
C PHE A 65 12.81 -7.02 18.00
N LEU A 66 12.85 -6.38 16.85
CA LEU A 66 11.91 -6.52 15.75
C LEU A 66 12.61 -7.27 14.61
N MET A 67 11.88 -8.13 13.90
CA MET A 67 12.39 -8.89 12.76
C MET A 67 11.48 -8.68 11.55
N LEU A 68 12.00 -8.07 10.49
CA LEU A 68 11.33 -7.96 9.20
C LEU A 68 11.70 -9.19 8.36
N ASN A 69 10.70 -10.01 8.03
CA ASN A 69 10.85 -11.16 7.16
C ASN A 69 10.13 -10.90 5.83
N ILE A 70 10.86 -11.04 4.73
CA ILE A 70 10.38 -10.89 3.36
C ILE A 70 10.53 -12.24 2.67
N THR A 71 9.42 -12.82 2.23
CA THR A 71 9.36 -14.10 1.53
C THR A 71 8.96 -13.89 0.07
N GLY A 72 9.55 -14.67 -0.84
CA GLY A 72 9.30 -14.57 -2.29
C GLY A 72 10.37 -15.29 -3.10
N PRO A 73 10.66 -14.85 -4.34
CA PRO A 73 11.76 -15.39 -5.15
C PRO A 73 13.13 -15.35 -4.45
N LYS A 74 13.35 -14.37 -3.58
CA LYS A 74 14.53 -14.27 -2.71
C LYS A 74 14.10 -13.87 -1.31
N ASN A 75 14.42 -14.72 -0.33
CA ASN A 75 14.05 -14.46 1.06
C ASN A 75 15.08 -13.51 1.71
N LEU A 76 14.59 -12.61 2.56
CA LEU A 76 15.40 -11.71 3.39
C LEU A 76 14.80 -11.67 4.80
N SER A 77 15.62 -11.89 5.82
CA SER A 77 15.21 -11.72 7.22
C SER A 77 16.21 -10.84 7.94
N CYS A 78 15.72 -9.80 8.60
CA CYS A 78 16.54 -8.76 9.21
C CYS A 78 16.01 -8.36 10.56
N SER A 79 16.87 -8.40 11.58
CA SER A 79 16.52 -8.01 12.94
C SER A 79 17.11 -6.65 13.31
N PHE A 80 16.35 -5.87 14.06
CA PHE A 80 16.73 -4.53 14.53
C PHE A 80 16.15 -4.24 15.91
N LEU A 81 16.83 -3.39 16.67
CA LEU A 81 16.41 -2.97 17.99
C LEU A 81 15.25 -1.95 17.91
N PRO A 82 14.49 -1.73 19.00
CA PRO A 82 13.43 -0.73 19.05
C PRO A 82 13.87 0.71 18.72
N ASN A 83 15.16 1.01 18.82
CA ASN A 83 15.73 2.32 18.42
C ASN A 83 16.07 2.41 16.92
N GLY A 84 15.79 1.37 16.13
CA GLY A 84 16.09 1.30 14.69
C GLY A 84 17.47 0.74 14.35
N THR A 85 18.34 0.48 15.34
CA THR A 85 19.69 -0.06 15.10
C THR A 85 19.62 -1.50 14.61
N LEU A 86 20.25 -1.81 13.48
CA LEU A 86 20.32 -3.15 12.93
C LEU A 86 21.12 -4.09 13.84
N VAL A 87 20.55 -5.24 14.22
CA VAL A 87 21.23 -6.29 15.00
C VAL A 87 22.03 -7.20 14.06
N THR A 88 21.45 -7.51 12.91
CA THR A 88 22.07 -8.32 11.85
C THR A 88 22.49 -7.43 10.69
N ALA A 89 23.61 -7.76 10.04
CA ALA A 89 24.07 -7.03 8.86
C ALA A 89 23.05 -7.16 7.71
N CYS A 90 22.21 -6.14 7.56
CA CYS A 90 21.17 -6.07 6.55
C CYS A 90 21.35 -4.84 5.65
N PRO A 91 22.34 -4.86 4.73
CA PRO A 91 22.73 -3.69 3.94
C PRO A 91 21.64 -3.20 2.99
N LEU A 92 20.59 -4.00 2.77
CA LEU A 92 19.45 -3.64 1.93
C LEU A 92 18.36 -2.86 2.67
N LEU A 93 18.45 -2.76 4.00
CA LEU A 93 17.46 -2.07 4.83
C LEU A 93 18.06 -0.84 5.50
N ASP A 94 17.25 0.20 5.51
CA ASP A 94 17.51 1.47 6.17
C ASP A 94 16.28 1.81 6.99
N ILE A 95 16.44 2.05 8.30
CA ILE A 95 15.36 2.15 9.27
C ILE A 95 15.40 3.52 9.93
N GLU A 96 14.31 4.27 9.75
CA GLU A 96 14.13 5.58 10.35
C GLU A 96 13.05 5.48 11.44
N LEU A 97 13.42 5.79 12.68
CA LEU A 97 12.47 5.91 13.79
C LEU A 97 11.76 7.27 13.69
N LEU A 98 10.46 7.25 13.41
CA LEU A 98 9.65 8.45 13.23
C LEU A 98 9.08 8.96 14.56
N GLU A 99 8.68 8.04 15.43
CA GLU A 99 8.04 8.37 16.70
C GLU A 99 8.39 7.31 17.73
N ASN A 100 8.79 7.76 18.91
CA ASN A 100 9.04 6.92 20.07
C ASN A 100 8.40 7.59 21.28
N LEU A 101 7.13 7.26 21.52
CA LEU A 101 6.45 7.62 22.76
C LEU A 101 6.82 6.58 23.82
N SER A 102 8.07 6.61 24.28
CA SER A 102 8.46 5.94 25.51
C SER A 102 8.26 6.91 26.66
N ILE A 103 7.25 6.65 27.48
CA ILE A 103 7.08 7.37 28.73
C ILE A 103 8.19 6.89 29.67
N ASN A 104 9.30 7.61 29.70
CA ASN A 104 10.45 7.33 30.57
C ASN A 104 10.08 7.56 32.03
N PHE A 105 9.45 6.56 32.68
CA PHE A 105 9.33 6.52 34.13
C PHE A 105 10.44 5.64 34.72
N GLY A 106 11.55 6.28 35.13
CA GLY A 106 12.48 5.78 36.16
C GLY A 106 13.46 4.67 35.78
N TYR A 107 14.74 5.04 35.65
CA TYR A 107 15.94 4.19 35.85
C TYR A 107 15.96 2.75 35.28
N GLY A 108 15.44 2.54 34.07
CA GLY A 108 15.60 1.27 33.35
C GLY A 108 15.71 1.49 31.84
N TYR A 109 16.66 0.84 31.19
CA TYR A 109 16.87 0.88 29.73
C TYR A 109 15.80 0.10 28.94
N GLY A 110 14.54 0.13 29.39
CA GLY A 110 13.42 -0.56 28.76
C GLY A 110 12.76 0.31 27.69
N TYR A 111 12.76 -0.15 26.44
CA TYR A 111 11.90 0.40 25.40
C TYR A 111 10.56 -0.33 25.47
N ALA A 112 9.46 0.42 25.66
CA ALA A 112 8.06 -0.01 25.74
C ALA A 112 7.41 -0.08 27.14
N GLY A 113 7.26 1.09 27.77
CA GLY A 113 6.34 1.29 28.89
C GLY A 113 4.86 1.08 28.51
N PRO A 114 3.94 1.25 29.47
CA PRO A 114 2.51 1.15 29.19
C PRO A 114 2.13 2.22 28.15
N ASN A 115 1.30 1.86 27.16
CA ASN A 115 0.92 2.74 26.05
C ASN A 115 2.08 3.23 25.17
N SER A 116 3.15 2.44 25.05
CA SER A 116 4.24 2.81 24.15
C SER A 116 3.82 2.70 22.69
N LEU A 117 4.30 3.64 21.88
CA LEU A 117 4.10 3.65 20.44
C LEU A 117 5.44 3.85 19.74
N LEU A 118 5.81 2.86 18.93
CA LEU A 118 6.96 2.93 18.04
C LEU A 118 6.46 3.02 16.60
N LYS A 119 6.87 4.06 15.89
CA LYS A 119 6.63 4.20 14.45
C LYS A 119 7.94 4.21 13.70
N PHE A 120 8.05 3.35 12.70
CA PHE A 120 9.21 3.28 11.83
C PHE A 120 8.81 3.47 10.38
N LYS A 121 9.74 4.07 9.64
CA LYS A 121 9.75 4.04 8.19
C LYS A 121 10.94 3.19 7.75
N ILE A 122 10.63 2.04 7.18
CA ILE A 122 11.66 1.10 6.71
C ILE A 122 11.79 1.26 5.20
N LYS A 123 13.01 1.47 4.73
CA LYS A 123 13.35 1.59 3.32
C LYS A 123 14.14 0.36 2.88
N LEU A 124 13.57 -0.40 1.95
CA LEU A 124 14.18 -1.56 1.33
C LEU A 124 14.75 -1.21 -0.04
N THR A 125 16.03 -1.48 -0.23
CA THR A 125 16.74 -1.35 -1.52
C THR A 125 16.64 -2.68 -2.27
N THR A 126 16.11 -2.65 -3.50
CA THR A 126 15.71 -3.87 -4.21
C THR A 126 16.73 -4.39 -5.24
N ASN A 127 17.93 -3.80 -5.27
CA ASN A 127 18.96 -4.06 -6.30
C ASN A 127 19.37 -5.53 -6.41
N LEU A 128 19.32 -6.26 -5.30
CA LEU A 128 19.73 -7.67 -5.20
C LEU A 128 18.55 -8.65 -5.20
N PHE A 129 17.32 -8.17 -5.43
CA PHE A 129 16.12 -8.99 -5.50
C PHE A 129 15.82 -9.39 -6.94
N SER A 130 15.14 -10.53 -7.09
CA SER A 130 14.60 -10.99 -8.37
C SER A 130 13.20 -10.45 -8.61
N GLU A 131 12.74 -10.45 -9.86
CA GLU A 131 11.36 -10.15 -10.21
C GLU A 131 10.40 -11.18 -9.57
N GLY A 132 9.24 -10.71 -9.12
CA GLY A 132 8.18 -11.56 -8.59
C GLY A 132 7.34 -10.89 -7.52
N ASN A 133 6.40 -11.66 -6.98
CA ASN A 133 5.58 -11.24 -5.84
C ASN A 133 6.30 -11.59 -4.53
N TYR A 134 6.28 -10.66 -3.59
CA TYR A 134 6.86 -10.79 -2.27
C TYR A 134 5.82 -10.51 -1.20
N THR A 135 5.99 -11.15 -0.05
CA THR A 135 5.18 -10.91 1.14
C THR A 135 6.11 -10.54 2.29
N SER A 136 5.75 -9.49 3.01
CA SER A 136 6.48 -8.99 4.18
C SER A 136 5.65 -9.23 5.43
N LYS A 137 6.32 -9.73 6.47
CA LYS A 137 5.79 -9.90 7.81
C LYS A 137 6.78 -9.31 8.80
N LEU A 138 6.27 -8.64 9.82
CA LEU A 138 7.07 -8.14 10.91
C LEU A 138 6.80 -8.99 12.14
N PHE A 139 7.85 -9.29 12.87
CA PHE A 139 7.78 -9.97 14.15
C PHE A 139 8.36 -9.08 15.25
N ALA A 140 7.82 -9.18 16.45
CA ALA A 140 8.39 -8.57 17.63
C ALA A 140 8.66 -9.64 18.68
N LYS A 141 9.90 -9.71 19.17
CA LYS A 141 10.27 -10.60 20.27
C LYS A 141 10.33 -9.79 21.56
N THR A 142 9.57 -10.22 22.56
CA THR A 142 9.70 -9.77 23.95
C THR A 142 10.38 -10.87 24.76
N ASP A 143 10.60 -10.64 26.05
CA ASP A 143 11.19 -11.63 26.96
C ASP A 143 10.39 -12.94 26.96
N THR A 144 9.06 -12.84 27.04
CA THR A 144 8.18 -14.01 27.21
C THR A 144 7.55 -14.45 25.88
N ASN A 145 7.23 -13.51 25.01
CA ASN A 145 6.32 -13.75 23.89
C ASN A 145 6.97 -13.44 22.54
N PHE A 146 6.28 -13.86 21.48
CA PHE A 146 6.60 -13.54 20.10
C PHE A 146 5.32 -13.11 19.40
N PHE A 147 5.34 -11.92 18.82
CA PHE A 147 4.18 -11.34 18.16
C PHE A 147 4.44 -11.25 16.67
N GLU A 148 3.38 -11.44 15.88
CA GLU A 148 3.42 -11.37 14.42
C GLU A 148 2.44 -10.29 13.94
N SER A 149 2.86 -9.53 12.92
CA SER A 149 2.02 -8.55 12.26
C SER A 149 1.09 -9.19 11.24
N THR A 150 0.10 -8.42 10.78
CA THR A 150 -0.49 -8.69 9.46
C THR A 150 0.59 -8.70 8.37
N HIS A 151 0.36 -9.41 7.26
CA HIS A 151 1.30 -9.40 6.14
C HIS A 151 0.95 -8.30 5.13
N THR A 152 1.95 -7.77 4.44
CA THR A 152 1.75 -6.87 3.30
C THR A 152 2.48 -7.44 2.08
N SER A 153 1.90 -7.30 0.89
CA SER A 153 2.48 -7.85 -0.34
C SER A 153 2.94 -6.74 -1.27
N PHE A 154 4.06 -6.97 -1.95
CA PHE A 154 4.56 -6.09 -3.01
C PHE A 154 5.06 -6.90 -4.20
N LYS A 155 5.10 -6.28 -5.38
CA LYS A 155 5.59 -6.89 -6.61
C LYS A 155 6.80 -6.13 -7.12
N LEU A 156 7.88 -6.85 -7.35
CA LEU A 156 9.04 -6.35 -8.07
C LEU A 156 8.94 -6.73 -9.52
N LEU A 157 9.11 -5.75 -10.40
CA LEU A 157 9.17 -5.93 -11.83
C LEU A 157 10.62 -5.74 -12.28
N ARG A 158 11.11 -6.59 -13.18
CA ARG A 158 12.40 -6.34 -13.80
C ARG A 158 12.25 -5.14 -14.73
N ARG A 159 13.14 -4.16 -14.64
CA ARG A 159 13.36 -3.25 -15.78
C ARG A 159 13.88 -4.15 -16.88
N SER A 160 13.13 -4.30 -17.97
CA SER A 160 13.56 -5.09 -19.13
C SER A 160 15.04 -4.79 -19.36
N SER A 161 15.95 -5.77 -19.28
CA SER A 161 17.39 -5.49 -19.20
C SER A 161 18.01 -5.12 -20.56
N GLY A 162 17.19 -4.62 -21.47
CA GLY A 162 17.61 -3.77 -22.56
C GLY A 162 17.04 -2.38 -22.31
N ASN A 163 17.72 -1.36 -22.79
CA ASN A 163 17.20 0.00 -22.95
C ASN A 163 15.89 0.10 -23.77
N GLU A 164 15.12 -0.97 -23.95
CA GLU A 164 13.75 -0.91 -24.41
C GLU A 164 12.82 -0.52 -23.24
N ILE A 165 13.00 0.72 -22.76
CA ILE A 165 11.82 1.58 -22.69
C ILE A 165 11.37 1.70 -24.14
N SER A 166 10.63 0.68 -24.61
CA SER A 166 10.10 0.71 -25.95
C SER A 166 9.11 1.84 -25.94
N LYS A 167 9.46 2.91 -26.67
CA LYS A 167 8.51 3.95 -26.98
C LYS A 167 7.31 3.23 -27.57
N ILE A 168 6.16 3.48 -26.98
CA ILE A 168 4.91 2.92 -27.48
C ILE A 168 4.75 3.49 -28.89
N GLY A 169 4.67 2.59 -29.88
CA GLY A 169 4.52 2.95 -31.27
C GLY A 169 3.24 3.75 -31.43
N GLY A 170 2.11 3.17 -31.00
CA GLY A 170 0.83 3.85 -30.89
C GLY A 170 -0.06 3.16 -29.87
N CYS A 171 -1.01 3.87 -29.27
CA CYS A 171 -1.85 3.32 -28.21
C CYS A 171 -3.18 4.05 -28.12
N SER A 172 -4.27 3.29 -28.11
CA SER A 172 -5.62 3.79 -27.96
C SER A 172 -6.24 3.08 -26.77
N ILE A 173 -6.62 3.81 -25.74
CA ILE A 173 -7.20 3.26 -24.51
C ILE A 173 -8.51 3.98 -24.23
N ARG A 174 -9.57 3.20 -23.98
CA ARG A 174 -10.85 3.69 -23.48
C ARG A 174 -11.16 2.93 -22.20
N ALA A 175 -11.47 3.66 -21.14
CA ALA A 175 -11.86 3.08 -19.87
C ALA A 175 -13.07 3.82 -19.29
N LYS A 176 -13.83 3.14 -18.46
CA LYS A 176 -15.06 3.65 -17.82
C LYS A 176 -15.16 3.13 -16.38
N GLU A 177 -16.18 3.57 -15.64
CA GLU A 177 -16.46 3.10 -14.27
C GLU A 177 -15.30 3.40 -13.30
N GLY A 178 -15.19 2.72 -12.17
CA GLY A 178 -14.17 3.00 -11.14
C GLY A 178 -14.53 4.17 -10.23
N SER A 179 -13.61 4.54 -9.33
CA SER A 179 -13.77 5.65 -8.38
C SER A 179 -12.93 6.84 -8.77
N SER A 180 -13.37 8.05 -8.44
CA SER A 180 -12.58 9.26 -8.66
C SER A 180 -12.77 10.30 -7.56
N ILE A 181 -11.69 11.02 -7.26
CA ILE A 181 -11.62 12.01 -6.19
C ILE A 181 -11.08 13.31 -6.78
N PHE A 182 -11.73 14.43 -6.49
CA PHE A 182 -11.27 15.79 -6.82
C PHE A 182 -11.30 16.67 -5.57
N ASN A 183 -10.15 17.23 -5.16
CA ASN A 183 -10.04 18.04 -3.95
C ASN A 183 -10.75 17.42 -2.73
N ASN A 184 -10.49 16.12 -2.47
CA ASN A 184 -11.10 15.32 -1.40
C ASN A 184 -12.62 15.08 -1.50
N SER A 185 -13.26 15.51 -2.59
CA SER A 185 -14.66 15.17 -2.88
C SER A 185 -14.71 13.97 -3.81
N ASN A 186 -15.54 12.98 -3.48
CA ASN A 186 -15.79 11.84 -4.36
C ASN A 186 -16.62 12.30 -5.57
N LEU A 187 -16.29 11.73 -6.73
CA LEU A 187 -16.99 11.87 -8.00
C LEU A 187 -17.06 10.46 -8.61
N ASP A 188 -17.78 9.54 -7.97
CA ASP A 188 -17.67 8.11 -8.29
C ASP A 188 -18.56 7.65 -9.44
N SER A 189 -19.31 8.57 -10.07
CA SER A 189 -20.20 8.25 -11.18
C SER A 189 -19.70 8.75 -12.54
N ASN A 190 -20.07 7.99 -13.59
CA ASN A 190 -19.85 8.35 -15.00
C ASN A 190 -18.39 8.66 -15.39
N ASN A 191 -17.44 8.01 -14.73
CA ASN A 191 -16.03 8.06 -15.07
C ASN A 191 -15.79 7.53 -16.50
N ARG A 192 -15.08 8.31 -17.32
CA ARG A 192 -14.70 7.95 -18.69
C ARG A 192 -13.32 8.50 -19.01
N LEU A 193 -12.45 7.64 -19.52
CA LEU A 193 -11.13 7.97 -20.02
C LEU A 193 -11.05 7.62 -21.50
N ASN A 194 -10.44 8.51 -22.28
CA ASN A 194 -10.04 8.24 -23.65
C ASN A 194 -8.62 8.76 -23.87
N VAL A 195 -7.73 7.90 -24.35
CA VAL A 195 -6.35 8.21 -24.69
C VAL A 195 -6.10 7.74 -26.10
N PHE A 196 -5.48 8.58 -26.91
CA PHE A 196 -4.98 8.22 -28.23
C PHE A 196 -3.55 8.74 -28.43
N ILE A 197 -2.65 7.82 -28.74
CA ILE A 197 -1.25 8.06 -29.08
C ILE A 197 -1.07 7.51 -30.50
N PRO A 198 -0.76 8.38 -31.49
CA PRO A 198 -0.56 7.92 -32.86
C PRO A 198 0.71 7.06 -32.98
N SER A 199 0.79 6.25 -34.05
CA SER A 199 1.93 5.35 -34.35
C SER A 199 3.31 6.03 -34.45
N LYS A 200 3.34 7.36 -34.51
CA LYS A 200 4.56 8.18 -34.54
C LYS A 200 5.09 8.51 -33.14
N GLY A 201 4.51 7.92 -32.09
CA GLY A 201 4.96 8.01 -30.70
C GLY A 201 4.23 9.06 -29.84
N ALA A 202 4.69 9.18 -28.59
CA ALA A 202 4.03 9.88 -27.49
C ALA A 202 3.76 11.38 -27.72
N LYS A 203 4.67 12.11 -28.39
CA LYS A 203 4.64 13.59 -28.49
C LYS A 203 3.36 14.18 -29.09
N ASN A 204 2.59 13.38 -29.81
CA ASN A 204 1.32 13.79 -30.44
C ASN A 204 0.11 13.12 -29.79
N GLY A 205 0.31 12.42 -28.68
CA GLY A 205 -0.76 11.76 -27.96
C GLY A 205 -1.64 12.78 -27.25
N LYS A 206 -2.95 12.53 -27.26
CA LYS A 206 -3.96 13.37 -26.62
C LYS A 206 -4.98 12.50 -25.93
N GLY A 207 -5.67 13.08 -24.96
CA GLY A 207 -6.76 12.38 -24.32
C GLY A 207 -7.63 13.29 -23.49
N PHE A 208 -8.65 12.68 -22.90
CA PHE A 208 -9.46 13.32 -21.89
C PHE A 208 -9.95 12.32 -20.86
N PHE A 209 -10.15 12.82 -19.65
CA PHE A 209 -10.87 12.14 -18.58
C PHE A 209 -12.04 13.00 -18.14
N THR A 210 -13.19 12.38 -17.92
CA THR A 210 -14.36 13.04 -17.34
C THR A 210 -14.91 12.21 -16.20
N SER A 211 -15.37 12.90 -15.17
CA SER A 211 -16.13 12.33 -14.07
C SER A 211 -17.28 13.27 -13.72
N GLN A 212 -18.44 12.71 -13.34
CA GLN A 212 -19.61 13.49 -13.03
C GLN A 212 -20.45 12.85 -11.94
N GLU A 213 -20.69 13.58 -10.85
CA GLU A 213 -21.63 13.23 -9.78
C GLU A 213 -22.68 14.33 -9.62
N GLY A 214 -23.93 14.01 -9.96
CA GLY A 214 -25.01 14.99 -10.05
C GLY A 214 -24.67 16.14 -10.99
N ARG A 215 -24.56 17.36 -10.42
CA ARG A 215 -24.21 18.59 -11.15
C ARG A 215 -22.71 18.90 -11.16
N ASN A 216 -21.92 18.17 -10.36
CA ASN A 216 -20.47 18.38 -10.28
C ASN A 216 -19.80 17.56 -11.37
N ARG A 217 -19.10 18.23 -12.29
CA ARG A 217 -18.37 17.57 -13.38
C ARG A 217 -16.94 18.08 -13.44
N ILE A 218 -16.00 17.15 -13.49
CA ILE A 218 -14.62 17.43 -13.91
C ILE A 218 -14.40 16.97 -15.35
N SER A 219 -13.58 17.74 -16.07
CA SER A 219 -13.08 17.40 -17.40
C SER A 219 -11.59 17.74 -17.45
N TYR A 220 -10.75 16.72 -17.53
CA TYR A 220 -9.31 16.84 -17.73
C TYR A 220 -9.00 16.57 -19.20
N SER A 221 -8.53 17.58 -19.93
CA SER A 221 -8.04 17.43 -21.31
C SER A 221 -6.54 17.58 -21.31
N PHE A 222 -5.82 16.67 -21.97
CA PHE A 222 -4.37 16.60 -21.82
C PHE A 222 -3.66 16.16 -23.10
N ASP A 223 -2.39 16.57 -23.18
CA ASP A 223 -1.40 16.06 -24.10
C ASP A 223 -0.53 15.02 -23.38
N VAL A 224 -0.12 13.97 -24.09
CA VAL A 224 0.78 12.94 -23.60
C VAL A 224 2.21 13.42 -23.83
N LEU A 225 2.95 13.62 -22.73
CA LEU A 225 4.35 14.03 -22.75
C LEU A 225 5.27 12.84 -23.03
N ASN A 226 4.97 11.71 -22.39
CA ASN A 226 5.78 10.50 -22.47
C ASN A 226 4.87 9.27 -22.35
N ALA A 227 5.24 8.20 -23.05
CA ALA A 227 4.52 6.95 -23.05
C ALA A 227 5.53 5.80 -23.01
N THR A 228 5.53 5.08 -21.90
CA THR A 228 6.51 4.04 -21.62
C THR A 228 5.80 2.74 -21.35
N ARG A 229 6.20 1.68 -22.05
CA ARG A 229 5.82 0.32 -21.70
C ARG A 229 6.84 -0.21 -20.70
N VAL A 230 6.38 -0.80 -19.61
CA VAL A 230 7.25 -1.44 -18.62
C VAL A 230 6.89 -2.92 -18.48
N GLY A 231 7.71 -3.74 -19.14
CA GLY A 231 7.41 -5.15 -19.36
C GLY A 231 6.11 -5.34 -20.14
N ASN A 232 5.46 -6.49 -19.96
CA ASN A 232 4.20 -6.80 -20.63
C ASN A 232 2.96 -6.41 -19.81
N THR A 233 3.16 -5.80 -18.64
CA THR A 233 2.09 -5.67 -17.61
C THR A 233 1.64 -4.24 -17.37
N LEU A 234 2.45 -3.25 -17.75
CA LEU A 234 2.18 -1.86 -17.44
C LEU A 234 2.54 -0.95 -18.61
N ILE A 235 1.62 -0.04 -18.93
CA ILE A 235 1.88 1.13 -19.76
C ILE A 235 1.72 2.36 -18.87
N SER A 236 2.74 3.21 -18.80
CA SER A 236 2.75 4.44 -18.02
C SER A 236 2.83 5.65 -18.95
N LEU A 237 1.86 6.54 -18.83
CA LEU A 237 1.75 7.77 -19.59
C LEU A 237 1.92 8.98 -18.67
N GLU A 238 2.84 9.86 -19.02
CA GLU A 238 2.97 11.17 -18.38
C GLU A 238 2.20 12.18 -19.22
N THR A 239 1.35 12.98 -18.57
CA THR A 239 0.43 13.89 -19.25
C THR A 239 0.51 15.28 -18.64
N SER A 240 0.27 16.30 -19.47
CA SER A 240 0.11 17.69 -19.05
C SER A 240 -1.12 18.26 -19.74
N GLY A 241 -1.94 19.00 -19.01
CA GLY A 241 -3.20 19.48 -19.54
C GLY A 241 -3.93 20.47 -18.66
N THR A 242 -5.22 20.59 -18.92
CA THR A 242 -6.11 21.48 -18.19
C THR A 242 -7.28 20.70 -17.60
N LEU A 243 -7.51 20.90 -16.31
CA LEU A 243 -8.66 20.40 -15.58
C LEU A 243 -9.70 21.52 -15.47
N ARG A 244 -10.94 21.23 -15.87
CA ARG A 244 -12.10 22.11 -15.68
C ARG A 244 -13.03 21.50 -14.65
N PHE A 245 -13.43 22.27 -13.65
CA PHE A 245 -14.46 21.87 -12.67
C PHE A 245 -15.64 22.82 -12.77
N SER A 246 -16.74 22.36 -13.37
CA SER A 246 -17.93 23.17 -13.61
C SER A 246 -17.57 24.55 -14.22
N GLN A 247 -18.18 25.64 -13.77
CA GLN A 247 -17.88 27.01 -14.23
C GLN A 247 -16.76 27.69 -13.41
N ARG A 248 -16.14 26.99 -12.45
CA ARG A 248 -15.27 27.60 -11.42
C ARG A 248 -13.83 27.85 -11.84
N GLY A 249 -13.48 27.57 -13.10
CA GLY A 249 -12.18 27.91 -13.67
C GLY A 249 -11.47 26.72 -14.32
N ILE A 250 -10.30 27.03 -14.89
CA ILE A 250 -9.40 26.10 -15.57
C ILE A 250 -8.11 26.01 -14.76
N ILE A 251 -7.69 24.80 -14.40
CA ILE A 251 -6.48 24.54 -13.61
C ILE A 251 -5.48 23.80 -14.50
N ALA A 252 -4.24 24.26 -14.57
CA ALA A 252 -3.16 23.49 -15.19
C ALA A 252 -2.82 22.28 -14.30
N GLU A 253 -2.76 21.09 -14.89
CA GLU A 253 -2.63 19.84 -14.15
C GLU A 253 -1.73 18.88 -14.91
N ASN A 254 -0.84 18.20 -14.17
CA ASN A 254 0.00 17.12 -14.69
C ASN A 254 -0.44 15.83 -14.02
N ALA A 255 -0.54 14.75 -14.79
CA ALA A 255 -0.96 13.46 -14.25
C ALA A 255 -0.18 12.30 -14.85
N THR A 256 -0.06 11.23 -14.06
CA THR A 256 0.40 9.92 -14.53
C THR A 256 -0.80 9.02 -14.74
N ILE A 257 -0.92 8.43 -15.93
CA ILE A 257 -1.91 7.41 -16.26
C ILE A 257 -1.21 6.05 -16.33
N LYS A 258 -1.68 5.09 -15.54
CA LYS A 258 -1.15 3.72 -15.51
C LYS A 258 -2.19 2.75 -16.05
N TYR A 259 -1.89 2.10 -17.17
CA TYR A 259 -2.69 1.03 -17.72
C TYR A 259 -2.06 -0.33 -17.39
N PHE A 260 -2.73 -1.09 -16.54
CA PHE A 260 -2.35 -2.44 -16.14
C PHE A 260 -2.93 -3.44 -17.15
N THR A 261 -2.16 -3.77 -18.18
CA THR A 261 -2.62 -4.56 -19.35
C THR A 261 -3.24 -5.89 -18.95
N GLN A 262 -2.64 -6.63 -18.02
CA GLN A 262 -3.15 -7.93 -17.55
C GLN A 262 -4.44 -7.86 -16.73
N LYS A 263 -4.70 -6.73 -16.08
CA LYS A 263 -5.88 -6.54 -15.24
C LYS A 263 -7.00 -5.81 -15.97
N GLU A 264 -6.71 -5.25 -17.14
CA GLU A 264 -7.62 -4.38 -17.88
C GLU A 264 -8.12 -3.19 -17.04
N LEU A 265 -7.23 -2.65 -16.19
CA LEU A 265 -7.51 -1.51 -15.31
C LEU A 265 -6.63 -0.31 -15.63
N VAL A 266 -7.21 0.89 -15.48
CA VAL A 266 -6.48 2.16 -15.56
C VAL A 266 -6.59 2.93 -14.24
N GLU A 267 -5.47 3.53 -13.84
CA GLU A 267 -5.39 4.50 -12.76
C GLU A 267 -4.88 5.85 -13.30
N ILE A 268 -5.40 6.94 -12.76
CA ILE A 268 -4.95 8.31 -13.03
C ILE A 268 -4.57 8.96 -11.70
N LYS A 269 -3.37 9.53 -11.64
CA LYS A 269 -2.88 10.25 -10.47
C LYS A 269 -2.37 11.63 -10.88
N GLY A 270 -3.16 12.66 -10.61
CA GLY A 270 -2.75 14.07 -10.66
C GLY A 270 -2.54 14.64 -9.26
N LYS A 271 -2.30 15.96 -9.19
CA LYS A 271 -2.16 16.70 -7.93
C LYS A 271 -3.51 16.97 -7.29
N THR A 272 -4.48 17.49 -8.05
CA THR A 272 -5.81 17.86 -7.51
C THR A 272 -6.87 16.78 -7.68
N PHE A 273 -6.61 15.77 -8.52
CA PHE A 273 -7.54 14.68 -8.77
C PHE A 273 -6.86 13.32 -8.90
N SER A 274 -7.61 12.26 -8.64
CA SER A 274 -7.19 10.88 -8.91
C SER A 274 -8.39 10.04 -9.34
N ALA A 275 -8.15 9.02 -10.15
CA ALA A 275 -9.13 8.01 -10.52
C ALA A 275 -8.51 6.62 -10.40
N LYS A 276 -9.24 5.65 -9.87
CA LYS A 276 -8.77 4.28 -9.65
C LYS A 276 -9.77 3.27 -10.18
N ASN A 277 -9.26 2.09 -10.53
CA ASN A 277 -10.07 0.96 -10.98
C ASN A 277 -10.97 1.30 -12.18
N LEU A 278 -10.51 2.16 -13.10
CA LEU A 278 -11.22 2.40 -14.35
C LEU A 278 -11.15 1.11 -15.19
N VAL A 279 -12.29 0.54 -15.55
CA VAL A 279 -12.40 -0.69 -16.34
C VAL A 279 -12.18 -0.37 -17.80
N VAL A 280 -11.19 -1.01 -18.42
CA VAL A 280 -10.88 -0.82 -19.85
C VAL A 280 -11.97 -1.46 -20.69
N SER A 281 -12.61 -0.67 -21.55
CA SER A 281 -13.58 -1.16 -22.52
C SER A 281 -12.97 -1.37 -23.90
N PHE A 282 -11.80 -0.79 -24.17
CA PHE A 282 -11.05 -0.97 -25.41
C PHE A 282 -9.60 -0.57 -25.20
N ALA A 283 -8.66 -1.41 -25.63
CA ALA A 283 -7.25 -1.05 -25.68
C ALA A 283 -6.55 -1.70 -26.88
N ILE A 284 -5.82 -0.90 -27.65
CA ILE A 284 -4.88 -1.36 -28.68
C ILE A 284 -3.61 -0.54 -28.51
N CYS A 285 -2.52 -1.19 -28.07
CA CYS A 285 -1.24 -0.52 -27.86
C CYS A 285 -0.12 -1.37 -28.44
N ASN A 286 0.62 -0.79 -29.39
CA ASN A 286 1.72 -1.42 -30.11
C ASN A 286 3.04 -0.97 -29.49
#